data_AF-A0A6L4WU39-F1
#
_entry.id   AF-A0A6L4WU39-F1
#
_cell.length_a   1.000
_cell.length_b   1.000
_cell.length_c   1.000
_cell.angle_alpha   90.00
_cell.angle_beta   90.00
_cell.angle_gamma   90.00
#
_symmetry.space_group_name_H-M   'P 1'
#
loop_
_entity.id
_entity.type
_entity.pdbx_description
1 polymer ?
#
loop_
_entity_poly.entity_id
_entity_poly.type
_entity_poly.pdbx_seq_one_letter_code
_entity_poly.pdbx_strand_id
1 'polypeptide(L)'
;MNTTNSQQLPSLEEFKQQAKELKKSQNLEKLGHAQNALAKQYGYKDYRAIKSVLKSEDSQNNDMQPQVLSAEQFEQMMKEQIFSNNNPTVNFKKKHYFKNQKNIVEGIAIDPTLPEDFWSTAHEDREKVELDEWWERPFIVTQGYDEESYEEYYSRMKPYYDDLIANYGEEKTTYIVETEDEFNARVEKQKKSWFDAWPSGIRYDVYILDGGAWDRPTSKAKVGSLEEALEIAKDLLS
;
A
#
# COMPACT_ATOMS: atom_id res chain seq x y z
N MET A 1 -40.63 -3.72 -34.10
CA MET A 1 -41.04 -3.75 -32.69
C MET A 1 -40.08 -4.66 -31.95
N ASN A 2 -39.43 -4.17 -30.89
CA ASN A 2 -39.27 -4.88 -29.62
C ASN A 2 -38.50 -4.00 -28.62
N THR A 3 -39.31 -3.30 -27.81
CA THR A 3 -39.12 -3.02 -26.38
C THR A 3 -37.75 -2.52 -25.93
N THR A 4 -37.57 -1.20 -25.99
CA THR A 4 -36.72 -0.47 -25.05
C THR A 4 -37.24 -0.71 -23.63
N ASN A 5 -36.65 -1.68 -22.94
CA ASN A 5 -36.74 -1.75 -21.49
C ASN A 5 -36.06 -0.49 -20.96
N SER A 6 -36.84 0.53 -20.62
CA SER A 6 -36.39 1.66 -19.83
C SER A 6 -36.20 1.17 -18.39
N GLN A 7 -35.18 0.34 -18.16
CA GLN A 7 -34.72 0.05 -16.80
C GLN A 7 -34.22 1.37 -16.23
N GLN A 8 -34.91 1.85 -15.19
CA GLN A 8 -34.48 2.99 -14.41
C GLN A 8 -33.05 2.72 -13.94
N LEU A 9 -32.16 3.67 -14.21
CA LEU A 9 -30.76 3.53 -13.83
C LEU A 9 -30.65 3.53 -12.31
N PRO A 10 -29.90 2.59 -11.72
CA PRO A 10 -29.65 2.57 -10.28
C PRO A 10 -28.80 3.76 -9.85
N SER A 11 -28.74 4.02 -8.54
CA SER A 11 -27.72 4.91 -7.99
C SER A 11 -26.31 4.35 -8.26
N LEU A 12 -25.29 5.20 -8.16
CA LEU A 12 -23.90 4.74 -8.32
C LEU A 12 -23.54 3.65 -7.30
N GLU A 13 -24.07 3.73 -6.08
CA GLU A 13 -23.82 2.75 -5.02
C GLU A 13 -24.61 1.47 -5.24
N GLU A 14 -25.88 1.56 -5.65
CA GLU A 14 -26.68 0.41 -6.06
C GLU A 14 -26.03 -0.34 -7.24
N PHE A 15 -25.50 0.39 -8.23
CA PHE A 15 -24.78 -0.20 -9.35
C PHE A 15 -23.51 -0.95 -8.90
N LYS A 16 -22.73 -0.35 -7.99
CA LYS A 16 -21.52 -1.00 -7.44
C LYS A 16 -21.89 -2.26 -6.65
N GLN A 17 -22.98 -2.24 -5.90
CA GLN A 17 -23.44 -3.37 -5.12
C GLN A 17 -23.90 -4.53 -6.01
N GLN A 18 -24.73 -4.23 -7.03
CA GLN A 18 -25.15 -5.22 -8.03
C GLN A 18 -23.95 -5.82 -8.79
N ALA A 19 -22.92 -5.02 -9.10
CA ALA A 19 -21.71 -5.54 -9.74
C ALA A 19 -20.92 -6.50 -8.84
N LYS A 20 -20.90 -6.27 -7.52
CA LYS A 20 -20.28 -7.19 -6.54
C LYS A 20 -21.06 -8.52 -6.46
N GLU A 21 -22.38 -8.46 -6.48
CA GLU A 21 -23.24 -9.65 -6.49
C GLU A 21 -23.10 -10.44 -7.79
N LEU A 22 -23.04 -9.74 -8.93
CA LEU A 22 -22.80 -10.34 -10.25
C LEU A 22 -21.43 -11.02 -10.32
N LYS A 23 -20.39 -10.40 -9.74
CA LYS A 23 -19.05 -11.00 -9.64
C LYS A 23 -19.10 -12.34 -8.92
N LYS A 24 -19.80 -12.40 -7.78
CA LYS A 24 -19.94 -13.63 -6.96
C LYS A 24 -20.76 -14.69 -7.68
N SER A 25 -21.89 -14.32 -8.29
CA SER A 25 -22.80 -15.26 -8.94
C SER A 25 -22.25 -15.84 -10.25
N GLN A 26 -21.43 -15.06 -10.98
CA GLN A 26 -20.82 -15.49 -12.25
C GLN A 26 -19.34 -15.91 -12.12
N ASN A 27 -18.84 -16.02 -10.89
CA ASN A 27 -17.45 -16.40 -10.58
C ASN A 27 -16.39 -15.61 -11.38
N LEU A 28 -16.57 -14.30 -11.50
CA LEU A 28 -15.68 -13.43 -12.27
C LEU A 28 -14.45 -13.06 -11.42
N GLU A 29 -13.25 -13.19 -11.98
CA GLU A 29 -12.00 -12.89 -11.25
C GLU A 29 -11.90 -11.42 -10.82
N LYS A 30 -12.28 -10.48 -11.70
CA LYS A 30 -12.11 -9.04 -11.48
C LYS A 30 -13.45 -8.31 -11.43
N LEU A 31 -13.58 -7.38 -10.49
CA LEU A 31 -14.79 -6.55 -10.33
C LEU A 31 -15.07 -5.69 -11.58
N GLY A 32 -14.03 -5.21 -12.27
CA GLY A 32 -14.18 -4.45 -13.52
C GLY A 32 -14.87 -5.23 -14.64
N HIS A 33 -14.71 -6.56 -14.70
CA HIS A 33 -15.44 -7.40 -15.66
C HIS A 33 -16.93 -7.46 -15.31
N ALA A 34 -17.25 -7.58 -14.02
CA ALA A 34 -18.64 -7.55 -13.55
C ALA A 34 -19.31 -6.19 -13.79
N GLN A 35 -18.60 -5.07 -13.56
CA GLN A 35 -19.10 -3.73 -13.84
C GLN A 35 -19.34 -3.50 -15.34
N ASN A 36 -18.45 -3.99 -16.21
CA ASN A 36 -18.64 -3.90 -17.66
C ASN A 36 -19.78 -4.81 -18.15
N ALA A 37 -19.94 -5.99 -17.57
CA ALA A 37 -21.05 -6.89 -17.88
C ALA A 37 -22.40 -6.28 -17.44
N LEU A 38 -22.46 -5.69 -16.25
CA LEU A 38 -23.64 -4.99 -15.74
C LEU A 38 -23.96 -3.75 -16.57
N ALA A 39 -22.95 -2.95 -16.96
CA ALA A 39 -23.16 -1.78 -17.82
C ALA A 39 -23.83 -2.15 -19.15
N LYS A 40 -23.45 -3.29 -19.75
CA LYS A 40 -24.09 -3.82 -20.96
C LYS A 40 -25.54 -4.23 -20.75
N GLN A 41 -25.91 -4.72 -19.57
CA GLN A 41 -27.31 -5.02 -19.24
C GLN A 41 -28.19 -3.76 -19.23
N TYR A 42 -27.61 -2.61 -18.84
CA TYR A 42 -28.24 -1.30 -18.92
C TYR A 42 -28.10 -0.60 -20.28
N GLY A 43 -27.53 -1.28 -21.29
CA GLY A 43 -27.38 -0.74 -22.65
C GLY A 43 -26.16 0.15 -22.89
N TYR A 44 -25.20 0.18 -21.95
CA TYR A 44 -23.96 0.96 -22.07
C TYR A 44 -22.80 0.09 -22.53
N LYS A 45 -21.86 0.71 -23.27
CA LYS A 45 -20.68 0.02 -23.82
C LYS A 45 -19.82 -0.63 -22.74
N ASP A 46 -19.59 0.10 -21.65
CA ASP A 46 -18.73 -0.26 -20.54
C ASP A 46 -19.07 0.56 -19.28
N TYR A 47 -18.38 0.26 -18.18
CA TYR A 47 -18.57 0.95 -16.92
C TYR A 47 -18.30 2.46 -17.02
N ARG A 48 -17.31 2.89 -17.83
CA ARG A 48 -17.00 4.32 -17.99
C ARG A 48 -18.17 5.07 -18.62
N ALA A 49 -18.83 4.47 -19.61
CA ALA A 49 -19.97 5.05 -20.30
C ALA A 49 -21.21 5.20 -19.40
N ILE A 50 -21.45 4.26 -18.48
CA ILE A 50 -22.59 4.35 -17.56
C ILE A 50 -22.26 5.21 -16.33
N LYS A 51 -21.01 5.24 -15.87
CA LYS A 51 -20.60 5.95 -14.63
C LYS A 51 -20.96 7.43 -14.66
N SER A 52 -20.88 8.10 -15.82
CA SER A 52 -21.21 9.53 -15.95
C SER A 52 -22.70 9.84 -15.85
N VAL A 53 -23.57 8.84 -15.98
CA VAL A 53 -25.04 9.01 -15.91
C VAL A 53 -25.66 8.43 -14.64
N LEU A 54 -24.91 7.63 -13.88
CA LEU A 54 -25.31 7.16 -12.55
C LEU A 54 -25.25 8.33 -11.56
N LYS A 55 -26.35 8.59 -10.87
CA LYS A 55 -26.40 9.64 -9.85
C LYS A 55 -25.81 9.14 -8.54
N SER A 56 -24.95 9.93 -7.91
CA SER A 56 -24.61 9.74 -6.50
C SER A 56 -25.81 10.17 -5.63
N GLU A 57 -26.03 9.46 -4.54
CA GLU A 57 -27.14 9.73 -3.60
C GLU A 57 -27.03 11.13 -2.94
N ASP A 58 -25.90 11.81 -3.08
CA ASP A 58 -25.66 13.17 -2.58
C ASP A 58 -26.48 14.28 -3.29
N SER A 59 -27.26 13.94 -4.33
CA SER A 59 -27.95 14.92 -5.18
C SER A 59 -29.48 15.01 -5.02
N GLN A 60 -30.06 14.41 -3.95
CA GLN A 60 -31.51 14.44 -3.71
C GLN A 60 -31.96 15.17 -2.43
N ASN A 61 -31.07 15.80 -1.66
CA ASN A 61 -31.48 16.57 -0.46
C ASN A 61 -31.35 18.09 -0.69
N ASN A 62 -32.25 18.66 -1.50
CA ASN A 62 -32.31 20.11 -1.76
C ASN A 62 -33.36 20.86 -0.92
N ASP A 63 -33.84 20.29 0.20
CA ASP A 63 -34.83 20.93 1.07
C ASP A 63 -34.47 20.83 2.57
N MET A 64 -33.19 21.04 2.91
CA MET A 64 -32.81 21.33 4.29
C MET A 64 -32.16 22.71 4.38
N GLN A 65 -32.75 23.58 5.20
CA GLN A 65 -32.16 24.85 5.58
C GLN A 65 -30.70 24.65 6.02
N PRO A 66 -29.76 25.52 5.62
CA PRO A 66 -28.37 25.36 5.99
C PRO A 66 -28.23 25.51 7.51
N GLN A 67 -28.07 24.39 8.21
CA GLN A 67 -27.58 24.39 9.58
C GLN A 67 -26.09 24.68 9.50
N VAL A 68 -25.68 25.82 10.06
CA VAL A 68 -24.26 26.18 10.18
C VAL A 68 -23.62 25.19 11.15
N LEU A 69 -22.93 24.19 10.61
CA LEU A 69 -22.12 23.25 11.39
C LEU A 69 -20.90 23.98 11.93
N SER A 70 -20.57 23.75 13.21
CA SER A 70 -19.28 24.19 13.74
C SER A 70 -18.15 23.39 13.09
N ALA A 71 -16.92 23.92 13.14
CA ALA A 71 -15.74 23.20 12.63
C ALA A 71 -15.58 21.81 13.28
N GLU A 72 -15.87 21.70 14.59
CA GLU A 72 -15.84 20.43 15.32
C GLU A 72 -16.89 19.44 14.83
N GLN A 73 -18.10 19.91 14.52
CA GLN A 73 -19.17 19.06 13.99
C GLN A 73 -18.86 18.62 12.56
N PHE A 74 -18.26 19.49 11.75
CA PHE A 74 -17.80 19.14 10.41
C PHE A 74 -16.67 18.11 10.46
N GLU A 75 -15.69 18.30 11.34
CA GLU A 75 -14.62 17.31 11.56
C GLU A 75 -15.17 15.97 12.03
N GLN A 76 -16.13 15.98 12.96
CA GLN A 76 -16.75 14.77 13.49
C GLN A 76 -17.56 14.04 12.40
N MET A 77 -18.29 14.78 11.57
CA MET A 77 -19.08 14.21 10.47
C MET A 77 -18.19 13.65 9.35
N MET A 78 -17.10 14.35 9.00
CA MET A 78 -16.08 13.86 8.06
C MET A 78 -15.39 12.59 8.58
N LYS A 79 -15.07 12.56 9.89
CA LYS A 79 -14.56 11.38 10.57
C LYS A 79 -15.54 10.20 10.43
N GLU A 80 -16.80 10.39 10.77
CA GLU A 80 -17.84 9.35 10.69
C GLU A 80 -18.08 8.81 9.27
N GLN A 81 -18.01 9.68 8.25
CA GLN A 81 -18.19 9.31 6.85
C GLN A 81 -16.98 8.53 6.26
N ILE A 82 -15.78 8.79 6.78
CA ILE A 82 -14.59 7.95 6.52
C ILE A 82 -14.71 6.60 7.25
N PHE A 83 -15.35 6.55 8.42
CA PHE A 83 -15.46 5.34 9.26
C PHE A 83 -16.52 4.35 8.78
N SER A 84 -17.59 4.78 8.11
CA SER A 84 -18.66 3.90 7.62
C SER A 84 -18.27 3.05 6.40
N ASN A 85 -17.23 3.44 5.67
CA ASN A 85 -16.76 2.75 4.46
C ASN A 85 -15.63 1.73 4.69
N ASN A 86 -15.17 1.56 5.94
CA ASN A 86 -14.07 0.66 6.27
C ASN A 86 -14.53 -0.81 6.30
N ASN A 87 -14.32 -1.53 5.20
CA ASN A 87 -14.27 -2.99 5.24
C ASN A 87 -12.99 -3.39 6.00
N PRO A 88 -13.07 -4.16 7.10
CA PRO A 88 -11.88 -4.68 7.74
C PRO A 88 -11.12 -5.52 6.72
N THR A 89 -9.92 -5.09 6.36
CA THR A 89 -9.03 -5.96 5.62
C THR A 89 -8.62 -7.09 6.55
N VAL A 90 -8.54 -8.32 6.06
CA VAL A 90 -8.28 -9.50 6.91
C VAL A 90 -6.86 -9.45 7.53
N ASN A 91 -6.07 -8.45 7.15
CA ASN A 91 -4.65 -8.33 7.42
C ASN A 91 -4.34 -7.54 8.69
N PHE A 92 -5.13 -6.55 9.12
CA PHE A 92 -4.83 -5.84 10.37
C PHE A 92 -5.28 -6.64 11.60
N LYS A 93 -4.32 -7.14 12.39
CA LYS A 93 -4.56 -8.03 13.53
C LYS A 93 -4.08 -7.37 14.82
N LYS A 94 -4.54 -7.85 15.98
CA LYS A 94 -4.10 -7.34 17.30
C LYS A 94 -2.57 -7.29 17.44
N LYS A 95 -1.83 -8.23 16.85
CA LYS A 95 -0.35 -8.22 16.88
C LYS A 95 0.28 -7.02 16.13
N HIS A 96 -0.48 -6.35 15.27
CA HIS A 96 -0.08 -5.15 14.53
C HIS A 96 -0.39 -3.86 15.29
N TYR A 97 -1.12 -3.90 16.40
CA TYR A 97 -1.46 -2.69 17.15
C TYR A 97 -0.18 -2.13 17.75
N PHE A 98 0.00 -0.81 17.72
CA PHE A 98 1.21 -0.17 18.23
C PHE A 98 1.43 -0.51 19.71
N LYS A 99 0.38 -0.45 20.50
CA LYS A 99 0.41 -0.82 21.94
C LYS A 99 0.76 -2.30 22.21
N ASN A 100 0.69 -3.16 21.20
CA ASN A 100 1.01 -4.58 21.31
C ASN A 100 2.41 -4.92 20.77
N GLN A 101 3.18 -3.92 20.33
CA GLN A 101 4.57 -4.14 19.91
C GLN A 101 5.45 -4.46 21.11
N LYS A 102 6.41 -5.37 20.91
CA LYS A 102 7.26 -5.87 22.00
C LYS A 102 8.50 -5.02 22.24
N ASN A 103 9.06 -4.47 21.17
CA ASN A 103 10.31 -3.74 21.21
C ASN A 103 10.01 -2.25 21.11
N ILE A 104 9.66 -1.65 22.24
CA ILE A 104 9.40 -0.21 22.37
C ILE A 104 10.49 0.39 23.24
N VAL A 105 11.21 1.35 22.69
CA VAL A 105 12.27 2.09 23.38
C VAL A 105 11.89 3.56 23.33
N GLU A 106 11.78 4.18 24.52
CA GLU A 106 11.45 5.60 24.66
C GLU A 106 10.15 6.03 23.93
N GLY A 107 9.17 5.11 23.87
CA GLY A 107 7.90 5.35 23.19
C GLY A 107 7.93 5.15 21.68
N ILE A 108 9.07 4.72 21.11
CA ILE A 108 9.23 4.43 19.68
C ILE A 108 9.31 2.91 19.48
N ALA A 109 8.52 2.38 18.54
CA ALA A 109 8.59 0.97 18.18
C ALA A 109 9.80 0.70 17.27
N ILE A 110 10.58 -0.34 17.58
CA ILE A 110 11.72 -0.81 16.80
C ILE A 110 11.40 -2.18 16.23
N ASP A 111 11.57 -2.35 14.92
CA ASP A 111 11.21 -3.56 14.17
C ASP A 111 9.78 -4.05 14.49
N PRO A 112 8.77 -3.17 14.36
CA PRO A 112 7.40 -3.55 14.68
C PRO A 112 6.89 -4.67 13.77
N THR A 113 6.00 -5.50 14.31
CA THR A 113 5.25 -6.49 13.53
C THR A 113 4.13 -5.77 12.78
N LEU A 114 4.36 -5.46 11.51
CA LEU A 114 3.43 -4.75 10.64
C LEU A 114 2.61 -5.72 9.76
N PRO A 115 1.46 -5.29 9.21
CA PRO A 115 0.78 -5.99 8.12
C PRO A 115 1.71 -6.20 6.92
N GLU A 116 1.49 -7.28 6.17
CA GLU A 116 2.29 -7.62 4.97
C GLU A 116 2.20 -6.54 3.89
N ASP A 117 1.04 -5.90 3.77
CA ASP A 117 0.70 -4.84 2.83
C ASP A 117 0.97 -3.42 3.36
N PHE A 118 1.49 -3.27 4.59
CA PHE A 118 1.69 -1.96 5.23
C PHE A 118 2.55 -0.99 4.42
N TRP A 119 3.45 -1.50 3.58
CA TRP A 119 4.36 -0.72 2.72
C TRP A 119 3.79 -0.38 1.34
N SER A 120 2.55 -0.78 1.05
CA SER A 120 1.92 -0.62 -0.27
C SER A 120 0.42 -0.29 -0.23
N THR A 121 -0.20 -0.17 0.94
CA THR A 121 -1.61 0.18 1.08
C THR A 121 -1.82 1.71 1.09
N ALA A 122 -2.60 2.20 0.12
CA ALA A 122 -3.07 3.59 0.06
C ALA A 122 -3.71 4.01 1.39
N HIS A 123 -3.51 5.25 1.86
CA HIS A 123 -4.11 5.69 3.13
C HIS A 123 -5.63 5.56 3.16
N GLU A 124 -6.29 5.84 2.02
CA GLU A 124 -7.75 5.70 1.86
C GLU A 124 -8.24 4.26 1.88
N ASP A 125 -7.36 3.29 1.63
CA ASP A 125 -7.64 1.86 1.67
C ASP A 125 -7.26 1.22 3.01
N ARG A 126 -6.61 1.96 3.92
CA ARG A 126 -6.23 1.46 5.25
C ARG A 126 -7.43 1.43 6.18
N GLU A 127 -7.47 0.40 7.02
CA GLU A 127 -8.44 0.34 8.09
C GLU A 127 -8.27 1.52 9.06
N LYS A 128 -9.38 2.10 9.50
CA LYS A 128 -9.38 3.12 10.55
C LYS A 128 -8.53 2.72 11.76
N VAL A 129 -8.66 1.48 12.23
CA VAL A 129 -7.93 1.02 13.41
C VAL A 129 -6.42 0.97 13.17
N GLU A 130 -5.99 0.72 11.93
CA GLU A 130 -4.58 0.81 11.55
C GLU A 130 -4.10 2.26 11.59
N LEU A 131 -4.89 3.19 11.02
CA LEU A 131 -4.60 4.62 11.08
C LEU A 131 -4.57 5.13 12.53
N ASP A 132 -5.52 4.76 13.37
CA ASP A 132 -5.54 5.17 14.79
C ASP A 132 -4.30 4.69 15.56
N GLU A 133 -3.81 3.49 15.24
CA GLU A 133 -2.67 2.86 15.90
C GLU A 133 -1.32 3.35 15.35
N TRP A 134 -1.23 3.84 14.10
CA TRP A 134 0.05 4.13 13.43
C TRP A 134 0.19 5.53 12.81
N TRP A 135 -0.90 6.28 12.61
CA TRP A 135 -0.84 7.62 12.04
C TRP A 135 -0.04 8.56 12.94
N GLU A 136 0.88 9.31 12.34
CA GLU A 136 1.80 10.25 13.01
C GLU A 136 2.61 9.61 14.14
N ARG A 137 2.81 8.29 14.10
CA ARG A 137 3.64 7.55 15.06
C ARG A 137 4.90 7.07 14.36
N PRO A 138 6.06 7.66 14.68
CA PRO A 138 7.31 7.23 14.12
C PRO A 138 7.72 5.87 14.67
N PHE A 139 8.38 5.09 13.83
CA PHE A 139 8.94 3.79 14.16
C PHE A 139 10.25 3.58 13.42
N ILE A 140 11.06 2.65 13.92
CA ILE A 140 12.40 2.36 13.41
C ILE A 140 12.42 0.95 12.84
N VAL A 141 13.04 0.78 11.68
CA VAL A 141 13.34 -0.54 11.09
C VAL A 141 14.85 -0.69 11.01
N THR A 142 15.38 -1.78 11.54
CA THR A 142 16.79 -2.12 11.45
C THR A 142 17.08 -2.89 10.16
N GLN A 143 18.24 -2.61 9.57
CA GLN A 143 18.75 -3.30 8.41
C GLN A 143 20.19 -3.69 8.71
N GLY A 144 20.48 -4.99 8.67
CA GLY A 144 21.84 -5.52 8.77
C GLY A 144 22.48 -5.63 7.38
N TYR A 145 23.79 -5.79 7.35
CA TYR A 145 24.46 -6.23 6.14
C TYR A 145 24.09 -7.69 5.84
N ASP A 146 23.54 -7.95 4.66
CA ASP A 146 23.24 -9.30 4.19
C ASP A 146 24.36 -9.77 3.25
N GLU A 147 24.92 -10.94 3.53
CA GLU A 147 25.99 -11.55 2.74
C GLU A 147 25.41 -12.72 1.95
N GLU A 148 25.38 -12.57 0.63
CA GLU A 148 25.04 -13.64 -0.30
C GLU A 148 26.35 -14.32 -0.75
N SER A 149 26.37 -15.66 -0.78
CA SER A 149 27.48 -16.39 -1.38
C SER A 149 27.40 -16.38 -2.91
N TYR A 150 28.52 -16.60 -3.61
CA TYR A 150 28.51 -16.70 -5.07
C TYR A 150 27.59 -17.82 -5.56
N GLU A 151 27.53 -18.95 -4.86
CA GLU A 151 26.65 -20.08 -5.22
C GLU A 151 25.16 -19.70 -5.16
N GLU A 152 24.75 -18.95 -4.13
CA GLU A 152 23.37 -18.45 -3.99
C GLU A 152 23.04 -17.42 -5.08
N TYR A 153 23.94 -16.46 -5.30
CA TYR A 153 23.84 -15.49 -6.39
C TYR A 153 23.70 -16.17 -7.75
N TYR A 154 24.59 -17.10 -8.04
CA TYR A 154 24.63 -17.81 -9.31
C TYR A 154 23.35 -18.63 -9.52
N SER A 155 22.93 -19.38 -8.50
CA SER A 155 21.68 -20.16 -8.53
C SER A 155 20.45 -19.28 -8.75
N ARG A 156 20.42 -18.08 -8.18
CA ARG A 156 19.33 -17.11 -8.34
C ARG A 156 19.33 -16.44 -9.71
N MET A 157 20.51 -16.05 -10.22
CA MET A 157 20.62 -15.25 -11.44
C MET A 157 20.73 -16.06 -12.73
N LYS A 158 21.28 -17.27 -12.68
CA LYS A 158 21.49 -18.11 -13.87
C LYS A 158 20.18 -18.47 -14.60
N PRO A 159 19.09 -18.88 -13.92
CA PRO A 159 17.84 -19.19 -14.62
C PRO A 159 17.24 -17.99 -15.36
N TYR A 160 17.33 -16.80 -14.77
CA TYR A 160 16.88 -15.56 -15.39
C TYR A 160 17.70 -15.21 -16.63
N TYR A 161 19.03 -15.36 -16.54
CA TYR A 161 19.92 -15.15 -17.67
C TYR A 161 19.66 -16.14 -18.82
N ASP A 162 19.45 -17.43 -18.50
CA ASP A 162 19.15 -18.46 -19.50
C ASP A 162 17.83 -18.20 -20.23
N ASP A 163 16.79 -17.77 -19.49
CA ASP A 163 15.50 -17.39 -20.10
C ASP A 163 15.66 -16.18 -21.03
N LEU A 164 16.44 -15.17 -20.63
CA LEU A 164 16.70 -14.01 -21.48
C LEU A 164 17.40 -14.40 -22.78
N ILE A 165 18.45 -15.22 -22.71
CA ILE A 165 19.16 -15.69 -23.90
C ILE A 165 18.22 -16.49 -24.80
N ALA A 166 17.43 -17.40 -24.23
CA ALA A 166 16.51 -18.24 -25.00
C ALA A 166 15.46 -17.43 -25.76
N ASN A 167 14.96 -16.33 -25.15
CA ASN A 167 13.90 -15.52 -25.74
C ASN A 167 14.40 -14.39 -26.65
N TYR A 168 15.57 -13.80 -26.36
CA TYR A 168 16.03 -12.57 -27.01
C TYR A 168 17.35 -12.69 -27.76
N GLY A 169 18.12 -13.76 -27.52
CA GLY A 169 19.49 -13.91 -28.02
C GLY A 169 20.52 -13.21 -27.12
N GLU A 170 21.73 -13.75 -27.10
CA GLU A 170 22.84 -13.23 -26.29
C GLU A 170 23.20 -11.79 -26.69
N GLU A 171 23.17 -11.48 -27.98
CA GLU A 171 23.54 -10.17 -28.52
C GLU A 171 22.59 -9.03 -28.14
N LYS A 172 21.37 -9.35 -27.68
CA LYS A 172 20.36 -8.37 -27.26
C LYS A 172 20.21 -8.28 -25.75
N THR A 173 20.94 -9.11 -25.01
CA THR A 173 20.84 -9.16 -23.56
C THR A 173 21.94 -8.29 -22.95
N THR A 174 21.56 -7.24 -22.23
CA THR A 174 22.50 -6.35 -21.52
C THR A 174 22.93 -6.90 -20.16
N TYR A 175 22.33 -8.00 -19.72
CA TYR A 175 22.57 -8.63 -18.44
C TYR A 175 23.44 -9.87 -18.62
N ILE A 176 24.55 -9.95 -17.89
CA ILE A 176 25.47 -11.10 -17.90
C ILE A 176 25.64 -11.55 -16.45
N VAL A 177 25.60 -12.85 -16.21
CA VAL A 177 25.91 -13.41 -14.87
C VAL A 177 27.40 -13.19 -14.61
N GLU A 178 27.70 -12.52 -13.52
CA GLU A 178 29.08 -12.24 -13.12
C GLU A 178 29.84 -13.53 -12.87
N THR A 179 31.14 -13.51 -13.15
CA THR A 179 32.06 -14.54 -12.67
C THR A 179 32.22 -14.44 -11.15
N GLU A 180 32.73 -15.50 -10.52
CA GLU A 180 32.97 -15.52 -9.07
C GLU A 180 33.91 -14.38 -8.62
N ASP A 181 34.96 -14.10 -9.38
CA ASP A 181 35.90 -13.01 -9.09
C ASP A 181 35.24 -11.63 -9.17
N GLU A 182 34.40 -11.39 -10.19
CA GLU A 182 33.64 -10.14 -10.36
C GLU A 182 32.62 -9.96 -9.24
N PHE A 183 31.90 -11.03 -8.90
CA PHE A 183 30.96 -11.07 -7.79
C PHE A 183 31.66 -10.71 -6.48
N ASN A 184 32.76 -11.39 -6.16
CA ASN A 184 33.52 -11.18 -4.94
C ASN A 184 34.07 -9.75 -4.85
N ALA A 185 34.61 -9.21 -5.95
CA ALA A 185 35.07 -7.82 -5.99
C ALA A 185 33.94 -6.81 -5.75
N ARG A 186 32.75 -7.06 -6.32
CA ARG A 186 31.55 -6.23 -6.09
C ARG A 186 31.07 -6.34 -4.65
N VAL A 187 31.01 -7.54 -4.08
CA VAL A 187 30.59 -7.78 -2.69
C VAL A 187 31.54 -7.09 -1.72
N GLU A 188 32.86 -7.23 -1.87
CA GLU A 188 33.84 -6.55 -1.02
C GLU A 188 33.69 -5.01 -1.05
N LYS A 189 33.46 -4.44 -2.24
CA LYS A 189 33.20 -3.00 -2.38
C LYS A 189 31.89 -2.59 -1.69
N GLN A 190 30.83 -3.37 -1.84
CA GLN A 190 29.54 -3.11 -1.17
C GLN A 190 29.66 -3.23 0.34
N LYS A 191 30.34 -4.27 0.84
CA LYS A 191 30.63 -4.49 2.26
C LYS A 191 31.38 -3.29 2.83
N LYS A 192 32.48 -2.90 2.19
CA LYS A 192 33.24 -1.72 2.62
C LYS A 192 32.35 -0.48 2.67
N SER A 193 31.58 -0.21 1.61
CA SER A 193 30.68 0.94 1.58
C SER A 193 29.59 0.89 2.67
N TRP A 194 29.09 -0.31 3.00
CA TRP A 194 28.11 -0.52 4.06
C TRP A 194 28.72 -0.17 5.43
N PHE A 195 29.86 -0.74 5.77
CA PHE A 195 30.51 -0.47 7.06
C PHE A 195 31.15 0.92 7.16
N ASP A 196 31.50 1.56 6.04
CA ASP A 196 31.89 2.97 6.02
C ASP A 196 30.70 3.88 6.41
N ALA A 197 29.49 3.57 5.93
CA ALA A 197 28.28 4.34 6.21
C ALA A 197 27.64 4.00 7.58
N TRP A 198 27.70 2.73 7.98
CA TRP A 198 27.07 2.19 9.19
C TRP A 198 28.10 1.32 9.94
N PRO A 199 28.98 1.93 10.76
CA PRO A 199 30.12 1.24 11.36
C PRO A 199 29.77 0.06 12.27
N SER A 200 28.57 0.05 12.86
CA SER A 200 28.06 -1.07 13.66
C SER A 200 27.61 -2.27 12.81
N GLY A 201 27.55 -2.11 11.48
CA GLY A 201 26.93 -3.05 10.55
C GLY A 201 25.40 -2.95 10.51
N ILE A 202 24.79 -2.11 11.35
CA ILE A 202 23.34 -1.92 11.44
C ILE A 202 22.98 -0.51 11.01
N ARG A 203 22.05 -0.42 10.06
CA ARG A 203 21.39 0.82 9.66
C ARG A 203 20.02 0.90 10.32
N TYR A 204 19.69 2.07 10.84
CA TYR A 204 18.39 2.36 11.46
C TYR A 204 17.63 3.32 10.53
N ASP A 205 16.51 2.84 9.98
CA ASP A 205 15.65 3.62 9.11
C ASP A 205 14.44 4.13 9.91
N VAL A 206 14.28 5.45 9.96
CA VAL A 206 13.15 6.11 10.63
C VAL A 206 12.02 6.32 9.64
N TYR A 207 10.83 5.85 9.99
CA TYR A 207 9.61 5.95 9.20
C TYR A 207 8.47 6.53 10.01
N ILE A 208 7.50 7.15 9.34
CA ILE A 208 6.25 7.62 9.94
C ILE A 208 5.13 7.56 8.89
N LEU A 209 3.92 7.21 9.32
CA LEU A 209 2.73 7.26 8.47
C LEU A 209 2.06 8.63 8.64
N ASP A 210 2.34 9.57 7.74
CA ASP A 210 2.00 11.00 7.90
C ASP A 210 1.40 11.66 6.65
N GLY A 211 1.07 10.89 5.61
CA GLY A 211 0.57 11.45 4.35
C GLY A 211 1.64 11.92 3.36
N GLY A 212 2.94 11.85 3.71
CA GLY A 212 4.02 12.26 2.81
C GLY A 212 4.16 11.38 1.56
N ALA A 213 3.77 10.10 1.65
CA ALA A 213 3.61 9.20 0.51
C ALA A 213 2.24 8.54 0.56
N TRP A 214 1.49 8.59 -0.55
CA TRP A 214 0.07 8.19 -0.58
C TRP A 214 -0.20 6.72 -0.21
N ASP A 215 0.77 5.82 -0.40
CA ASP A 215 0.65 4.35 -0.29
C ASP A 215 1.55 3.69 0.76
N ARG A 216 2.36 4.45 1.49
CA ARG A 216 3.37 3.88 2.39
C ARG A 216 3.84 4.86 3.46
N PRO A 217 4.52 4.38 4.51
CA PRO A 217 5.23 5.25 5.44
C PRO A 217 6.29 6.11 4.73
N THR A 218 6.38 7.37 5.12
CA THR A 218 7.41 8.29 4.65
C THR A 218 8.73 7.96 5.35
N SER A 219 9.80 7.78 4.58
CA SER A 219 11.16 7.67 5.15
C SER A 219 11.65 9.04 5.57
N LYS A 220 12.09 9.17 6.82
CA LYS A 220 12.57 10.44 7.40
C LYS A 220 14.08 10.48 7.55
N ALA A 221 14.70 9.35 7.90
CA ALA A 221 16.15 9.27 8.06
C ALA A 221 16.67 7.84 7.87
N LYS A 222 17.99 7.75 7.64
CA LYS A 222 18.80 6.52 7.67
C LYS A 222 20.09 6.83 8.40
N VAL A 223 20.30 6.22 9.56
CA VAL A 223 21.41 6.56 10.45
C VAL A 223 22.13 5.30 10.95
N GLY A 224 23.37 5.47 11.43
CA GLY A 224 24.24 4.36 11.85
C GLY A 224 24.16 3.99 13.33
N SER A 225 23.33 4.70 14.12
CA SER A 225 23.15 4.46 15.55
C SER A 225 21.67 4.49 15.94
N LEU A 226 21.32 3.73 16.99
CA LEU A 226 19.96 3.71 17.52
C LEU A 226 19.62 5.03 18.21
N GLU A 227 20.58 5.60 18.93
CA GLU A 227 20.43 6.84 19.68
C GLU A 227 20.02 8.00 18.76
N GLU A 228 20.72 8.18 17.63
CA GLU A 228 20.39 9.20 16.63
C GLU A 228 19.00 8.94 16.00
N ALA A 229 18.66 7.67 15.74
CA ALA A 229 17.34 7.32 15.20
C ALA A 229 16.21 7.66 16.17
N LEU A 230 16.41 7.46 17.48
CA LEU A 230 15.46 7.80 18.53
C LEU A 230 15.30 9.31 18.69
N GLU A 231 16.38 10.08 18.62
CA GLU A 231 16.33 11.55 18.63
C GLU A 231 15.48 12.08 17.48
N ILE A 232 15.76 11.65 16.25
CA ILE A 232 14.99 12.04 15.06
C ILE A 232 13.51 11.61 15.19
N ALA A 233 13.25 10.39 15.68
CA ALA A 233 11.88 9.92 15.87
C ALA A 233 11.10 10.76 16.90
N LYS A 234 11.74 11.22 17.98
CA LYS A 234 11.11 12.10 18.97
C LYS A 234 10.84 13.50 18.43
N ASP A 235 11.75 14.04 17.62
CA ASP A 235 11.57 15.36 16.99
C ASP A 235 10.38 15.38 16.01
N LEU A 236 9.95 14.23 15.49
CA LEU A 236 8.74 14.11 14.68
C LEU A 236 7.43 14.16 15.50
N LEU A 237 7.52 14.01 16.82
CA LEU A 237 6.37 14.01 17.74
C LEU A 237 6.13 15.36 18.42
N SER A 238 7.04 16.32 18.25
CA SER A 238 6.97 17.67 18.84
C SER A 238 6.22 18.66 17.96
#